data_AF-A0A377TGE6-F1
#
_entry.id   AF-A0A377TGE6-F1
#
_cell.length_a   1.000
_cell.length_b   1.000
_cell.length_c   1.000
_cell.angle_alpha   90.00
_cell.angle_beta   90.00
_cell.angle_gamma   90.00
#
_symmetry.space_group_name_H-M   'P 1'
#
loop_
_entity.id
_entity.type
_entity.pdbx_description
1 polymer ?
#
loop_
_entity_poly.entity_id
_entity_poly.type
_entity_poly.pdbx_seq_one_letter_code
_entity_poly.pdbx_strand_id
1 'polypeptide(L)' 'MKEMADIRTDFRKQQDELQRDFNKKQISEDQYKQQTEALQAALAERLAIQEDYYKKTDEQQSDWRTGISDSLMNYANQAF' A
#
# COMPACT_ATOMS: atom_id res chain seq x y z
N MET A 1 5.79 -5.63 2.08
CA MET A 1 4.70 -6.25 2.86
C MET A 1 4.58 -5.75 4.30
N LYS A 2 5.69 -5.52 5.03
CA LYS A 2 5.65 -4.96 6.40
C LYS A 2 4.86 -3.63 6.48
N GLU A 3 5.14 -2.70 5.55
CA GLU A 3 4.39 -1.43 5.45
C GLU A 3 2.87 -1.61 5.36
N MET A 4 2.40 -2.62 4.59
CA MET A 4 0.97 -2.90 4.43
C MET A 4 0.33 -3.37 5.73
N ALA A 5 1.08 -4.13 6.53
CA ALA A 5 0.62 -4.59 7.84
C ALA A 5 0.58 -3.43 8.84
N ASP A 6 1.55 -2.53 8.77
CA ASP A 6 1.62 -1.33 9.61
C ASP A 6 0.45 -0.38 9.29
N ILE A 7 0.18 -0.10 8.00
CA ILE A 7 -0.98 0.69 7.54
C ILE A 7 -2.30 0.12 8.06
N ARG A 8 -2.48 -1.21 8.00
CA ARG A 8 -3.68 -1.88 8.50
C ARG A 8 -3.79 -1.82 10.03
N THR A 9 -2.66 -1.88 10.73
CA THR A 9 -2.62 -1.80 12.19
C THR A 9 -2.99 -0.40 12.67
N ASP A 10 -2.46 0.63 12.03
CA ASP A 10 -2.80 2.03 12.33
C ASP A 10 -4.29 2.30 12.10
N PHE A 11 -4.84 1.82 10.98
CA PHE A 11 -6.28 1.93 10.72
C PHE A 11 -7.13 1.30 11.83
N ARG A 12 -6.78 0.09 12.28
CA ARG A 12 -7.51 -0.58 13.37
C ARG A 12 -7.48 0.24 14.65
N LYS A 13 -6.31 0.76 15.01
CA LYS A 13 -6.15 1.61 16.20
C LYS A 13 -7.06 2.84 16.11
N GLN A 14 -7.09 3.52 14.95
CA GLN A 14 -7.93 4.70 14.77
C GLN A 14 -9.43 4.36 14.78
N GLN A 15 -9.82 3.22 14.21
CA GLN A 15 -11.19 2.73 14.26
C GLN A 15 -11.63 2.40 15.70
N ASP A 16 -10.76 1.78 16.50
CA ASP A 16 -11.02 1.46 17.90
C ASP A 16 -11.17 2.73 18.75
N GLU A 17 -10.32 3.74 18.51
CA GLU A 17 -10.42 5.05 19.14
C GLU A 17 -11.74 5.74 18.80
N LEU A 18 -12.12 5.74 17.52
CA LEU A 18 -13.38 6.33 17.06
C LEU A 18 -14.60 5.63 17.68
N GLN A 19 -14.59 4.30 17.74
CA GLN A 19 -15.63 3.51 18.38
C GLN A 19 -15.75 3.81 19.87
N ARG A 20 -14.60 3.93 20.56
CA ARG A 20 -14.57 4.27 21.98
C ARG A 20 -15.18 5.64 22.24
N ASP A 21 -14.82 6.63 21.41
CA ASP A 21 -15.29 8.00 21.59
C ASP A 21 -16.80 8.12 21.28
N PHE A 22 -17.30 7.34 20.31
CA PHE A 22 -18.74 7.18 20.07
C PHE A 22 -19.46 6.52 21.25
N ASN A 23 -18.92 5.42 21.78
CA ASN A 23 -19.50 4.73 22.95
C ASN A 23 -19.57 5.63 24.18
N LYS A 24 -18.58 6.53 24.33
CA LYS A 24 -18.54 7.56 25.38
C LYS A 24 -19.43 8.78 25.08
N LYS A 25 -20.14 8.79 23.95
CA LYS A 25 -20.96 9.91 23.47
C LYS A 25 -20.17 11.21 23.30
N GLN A 26 -18.86 11.11 23.05
CA GLN A 26 -18.00 12.27 22.78
C GLN A 26 -18.15 12.77 21.34
N ILE A 27 -18.65 11.91 20.45
CA ILE A 27 -19.02 12.23 19.07
C ILE A 27 -20.44 11.73 18.79
N SER A 28 -21.14 12.41 17.88
CA SER A 28 -22.46 11.99 17.39
C SER A 28 -22.37 10.81 16.42
N GLU A 29 -23.50 10.15 16.15
CA GLU A 29 -23.56 9.06 15.15
C GLU A 29 -23.17 9.55 13.75
N ASP A 30 -23.58 10.76 13.37
CA ASP A 30 -23.24 11.36 12.09
C ASP A 30 -21.73 11.61 11.97
N GLN A 31 -21.12 12.19 13.01
CA GLN A 31 -19.67 12.37 13.09
C GLN A 31 -18.91 11.03 13.08
N TYR A 32 -19.46 10.00 13.72
CA TYR A 32 -18.87 8.66 13.70
C TYR A 32 -18.90 8.07 12.28
N LYS A 33 -20.03 8.16 11.57
CA LYS A 33 -20.16 7.69 10.18
C LYS A 33 -19.19 8.42 9.25
N GLN A 34 -19.20 9.75 9.27
CA GLN A 34 -18.34 10.57 8.42
C GLN A 34 -16.86 10.27 8.65
N GLN A 35 -16.43 10.16 9.91
CA GLN A 35 -15.03 9.85 10.23
C GLN A 35 -14.67 8.42 9.83
N THR A 36 -15.58 7.46 10.01
CA THR A 36 -15.36 6.06 9.57
C THR A 36 -15.17 5.97 8.07
N GLU A 37 -16.00 6.65 7.28
CA GLU A 37 -15.89 6.71 5.82
C GLU A 37 -14.57 7.35 5.38
N ALA A 38 -14.19 8.48 6.00
CA ALA A 38 -12.92 9.14 5.72
C ALA A 38 -11.70 8.24 6.06
N LEU A 39 -11.76 7.53 7.20
CA LEU A 39 -10.74 6.56 7.61
C LEU A 39 -10.61 5.40 6.61
N GLN A 40 -11.72 4.87 6.11
CA GLN A 40 -11.71 3.81 5.11
C GLN A 40 -11.17 4.28 3.76
N ALA A 41 -11.55 5.48 3.32
CA ALA A 41 -11.04 6.07 2.09
C ALA A 41 -9.52 6.29 2.16
N ALA A 42 -9.02 6.85 3.26
CA ALA A 42 -7.60 7.05 3.48
C ALA A 42 -6.81 5.73 3.54
N LEU A 43 -7.38 4.68 4.14
CA LEU A 43 -6.79 3.34 4.12
C LEU A 43 -6.65 2.82 2.69
N ALA A 44 -7.73 2.90 1.90
CA ALA A 44 -7.73 2.42 0.52
C ALA A 44 -6.70 3.16 -0.34
N GLU A 45 -6.62 4.48 -0.22
CA GLU A 45 -5.64 5.30 -0.91
C GLU A 45 -4.20 4.90 -0.55
N ARG A 46 -3.89 4.80 0.75
CA ARG A 46 -2.54 4.42 1.21
C ARG A 46 -2.13 3.02 0.75
N LEU A 47 -3.05 2.05 0.80
CA LEU A 47 -2.78 0.70 0.31
C LEU A 47 -2.54 0.70 -1.20
N ALA A 48 -3.32 1.45 -1.98
CA ALA A 48 -3.14 1.56 -3.42
C ALA A 48 -1.78 2.18 -3.78
N ILE A 49 -1.39 3.26 -3.10
CA ILE A 49 -0.07 3.89 -3.27
C ILE A 49 1.06 2.89 -2.99
N GLN A 50 0.95 2.17 -1.86
CA GLN A 50 2.00 1.24 -1.46
C GLN A 50 2.06 0.02 -2.41
N GLU A 51 0.93 -0.42 -2.97
CA GLU A 51 0.87 -1.52 -3.94
C GLU A 51 1.49 -1.11 -5.27
N ASP A 52 1.16 0.08 -5.76
CA ASP A 52 1.74 0.67 -6.97
C ASP A 52 3.25 0.86 -6.85
N TYR A 53 3.74 1.31 -5.69
CA TYR A 53 5.17 1.42 -5.42
C TYR A 53 5.91 0.09 -5.56
N TYR A 54 5.36 -0.99 -4.99
CA TYR A 54 5.97 -2.31 -5.10
C TYR A 54 5.89 -2.88 -6.52
N LYS A 55 4.78 -2.65 -7.25
CA LYS A 55 4.63 -3.06 -8.66
C LYS A 55 5.67 -2.39 -9.55
N LYS A 56 5.80 -1.05 -9.47
CA LYS A 56 6.79 -0.29 -10.25
C LYS A 56 8.21 -0.71 -9.95
N THR A 57 8.52 -0.99 -8.68
CA THR A 57 9.85 -1.45 -8.28
C THR A 57 10.15 -2.82 -8.86
N ASP A 58 9.20 -3.76 -8.82
CA ASP A 58 9.37 -5.12 -9.36
C ASP A 58 9.46 -5.11 -10.89
N GLU A 59 8.64 -4.30 -11.58
CA GLU A 59 8.68 -4.12 -13.03
C GLU A 59 10.03 -3.53 -13.48
N GLN A 60 10.46 -2.42 -12.87
CA GLN A 60 11.79 -1.85 -13.15
C GLN A 60 12.88 -2.87 -12.83
N GLN A 61 12.72 -3.66 -11.76
CA GLN A 61 13.70 -4.66 -11.38
C GLN A 61 13.82 -5.82 -12.37
N SER A 62 12.67 -6.28 -12.87
CA SER A 62 12.57 -7.33 -13.87
C SER A 62 13.11 -6.86 -15.24
N ASP A 63 12.76 -5.64 -15.65
CA ASP A 63 13.19 -5.05 -16.91
C ASP A 63 14.71 -4.88 -16.99
N TRP A 64 15.35 -4.37 -15.93
CA TRP A 64 16.82 -4.27 -15.95
C TRP A 64 17.49 -5.65 -15.95
N ARG A 65 16.96 -6.62 -15.19
CA ARG A 65 17.52 -7.98 -15.16
C ARG A 65 17.42 -8.64 -16.53
N THR A 66 16.28 -8.49 -17.19
CA THR A 66 16.01 -9.03 -18.52
C THR A 66 16.90 -8.34 -19.56
N GLY A 67 17.00 -7.01 -19.55
CA GLY A 67 17.85 -6.27 -20.49
C GLY A 67 19.35 -6.59 -20.36
N ILE A 68 19.87 -6.75 -19.14
CA ILE A 68 21.26 -7.19 -18.92
C ILE A 68 21.44 -8.64 -19.37
N SER A 69 20.51 -9.54 -19.02
CA SER A 69 20.56 -10.94 -19.43
C SER A 69 20.55 -11.07 -20.96
N ASP A 70 19.65 -10.37 -21.64
CA ASP A 70 19.56 -10.35 -23.10
C ASP A 70 20.82 -9.77 -23.75
N SER A 71 21.37 -8.69 -23.19
CA SER A 71 22.61 -8.08 -23.71
C SER A 71 23.82 -9.02 -23.58
N LEU A 72 23.95 -9.71 -22.45
CA LEU A 72 25.02 -10.69 -22.22
C LEU A 72 24.86 -11.93 -23.11
N MET A 73 23.61 -12.42 -23.27
CA MET A 73 23.29 -13.56 -24.12
C MET A 73 23.57 -13.26 -25.60
N ASN A 74 23.23 -12.05 -26.06
CA ASN A 74 23.52 -11.59 -27.42
C ASN A 74 25.03 -11.45 -27.67
N TYR A 75 25.78 -10.91 -26.71
CA TYR A 75 27.24 -10.81 -26.83
C TYR A 75 27.91 -12.20 -26.90
N ALA A 76 27.45 -13.17 -26.12
CA ALA A 76 27.96 -14.54 -26.15
C ALA A 76 27.62 -15.27 -27.47
N ASN A 77 26.45 -15.02 -28.05
CA ASN A 77 26.04 -15.62 -29.33
C ASN A 77 26.66 -14.94 -30.57
N GLN A 78 27.04 -13.66 -30.50
CA GLN A 78 27.74 -12.95 -31.57
C GLN A 78 29.25 -13.23 -31.62
N ALA A 79 29.79 -14.01 -30.68
CA ALA A 79 31.21 -14.36 -30.62
C ALA A 79 31.59 -15.67 -31.35
N PHE A 80 30.75 -16.18 -32.26
CA PHE A 80 31.03 -17.35 -33.11
C PHE A 80 31.22 -16.99 -34.59
#